data_AF-K2FLG2-F1
#
_entry.id   AF-K2FLG2-F1
#
_cell.length_a   1.000
_cell.length_b   1.000
_cell.length_c   1.000
_cell.angle_alpha   90.00
_cell.angle_beta   90.00
_cell.angle_gamma   90.00
#
_symmetry.space_group_name_H-M   'P 1'
#
loop_
_entity.id
_entity.type
_entity.pdbx_description
1 polymer ?
#
loop_
_entity_poly.entity_id
_entity_poly.type
_entity_poly.pdbx_seq_one_letter_code
_entity_poly.pdbx_strand_id
1 'polypeptide(L)'
;LHGFGYDLVRNYANNLNVKLDFKIVPDNQTALQWVAQGKANLAMTTTDIRTIENKRLTSFSATCGDESILSSNGLNTNLNLVFKSATDPLSQTASAFVCKGKQSGAIKQLASFYNQNVVKEESWTTIQRDLNNRLPIYEASFKQTAQQYDLDWHLLAAIGYQESYLKPNSVSPTGVRGLMMLTNSTAKAMGVSNRTDPTQSIQGGAKYYDQMLSRYDHIPFPDRNWFALVAYNMGPGAVNQLQKRIQSQGKNPNNWVNLYAYLDQNKANNGRYRQAVQYVTRIRAYLEHIKTTPQLVNI
;
A
#
# COMPACT_ATOMS: atom_id res chain seq x y z
N LEU A 1 -8.06 3.23 -1.57
CA LEU A 1 -7.91 3.69 -0.17
C LEU A 1 -6.84 2.86 0.48
N HIS A 2 -5.81 3.49 1.05
CA HIS A 2 -4.55 2.86 1.44
C HIS A 2 -3.85 3.74 2.46
N GLY A 3 -3.10 3.15 3.39
CA GLY A 3 -2.36 3.87 4.42
C GLY A 3 -2.27 3.09 5.73
N PHE A 4 -1.28 3.41 6.56
CA PHE A 4 -1.05 2.75 7.85
C PHE A 4 -2.31 2.75 8.74
N GLY A 5 -2.97 3.90 8.89
CA GLY A 5 -4.16 4.03 9.73
C GLY A 5 -5.36 3.20 9.23
N TYR A 6 -5.54 3.11 7.91
CA TYR A 6 -6.58 2.29 7.30
C TYR A 6 -6.35 0.80 7.62
N ASP A 7 -5.14 0.30 7.38
CA ASP A 7 -4.82 -1.12 7.62
C ASP A 7 -4.80 -1.46 9.12
N LEU A 8 -4.42 -0.52 9.97
CA LEU A 8 -4.53 -0.68 11.42
C LEU A 8 -5.98 -0.94 11.84
N VAL A 9 -6.92 -0.10 11.38
CA VAL A 9 -8.35 -0.22 11.70
C VAL A 9 -8.97 -1.45 11.03
N ARG A 10 -8.55 -1.78 9.80
CA ARG A 10 -9.00 -3.00 9.11
C ARG A 10 -8.57 -4.25 9.86
N ASN A 11 -7.33 -4.33 10.31
CA ASN A 11 -6.83 -5.45 11.11
C ASN A 11 -7.55 -5.55 12.46
N TYR A 12 -7.87 -4.40 13.07
CA TYR A 12 -8.67 -4.35 14.27
C TYR A 12 -10.10 -4.88 14.05
N ALA A 13 -10.78 -4.44 12.99
CA ALA A 13 -12.12 -4.95 12.63
C ALA A 13 -12.11 -6.46 12.36
N ASN A 14 -11.09 -6.96 11.66
CA ASN A 14 -10.89 -8.40 11.44
C ASN A 14 -10.71 -9.16 12.76
N ASN A 15 -9.95 -8.60 13.73
CA ASN A 15 -9.77 -9.20 15.05
C ASN A 15 -11.09 -9.28 15.85
N LEU A 16 -12.03 -8.36 15.59
CA LEU A 16 -13.37 -8.39 16.17
C LEU A 16 -14.36 -9.23 15.35
N ASN A 17 -13.95 -9.78 14.20
CA ASN A 17 -14.81 -10.46 13.26
C ASN A 17 -16.02 -9.60 12.80
N VAL A 18 -15.77 -8.31 12.54
CA VAL A 18 -16.78 -7.36 12.06
C VAL A 18 -16.42 -6.76 10.71
N LYS A 19 -17.42 -6.30 9.97
CA LYS A 19 -17.21 -5.56 8.72
C LYS A 19 -16.84 -4.11 9.02
N LEU A 20 -15.74 -3.64 8.42
CA LEU A 20 -15.38 -2.22 8.43
C LEU A 20 -16.14 -1.48 7.32
N ASP A 21 -17.01 -0.53 7.67
CA ASP A 21 -17.51 0.49 6.75
C ASP A 21 -16.62 1.74 6.87
N PHE A 22 -15.71 1.90 5.91
CA PHE A 22 -14.74 3.00 5.92
C PHE A 22 -15.28 4.22 5.15
N LYS A 23 -15.24 5.40 5.77
CA LYS A 23 -15.59 6.68 5.13
C LYS A 23 -14.41 7.65 5.18
N ILE A 24 -14.10 8.30 4.05
CA ILE A 24 -13.21 9.46 4.02
C ILE A 24 -14.05 10.69 4.35
N VAL A 25 -13.52 11.57 5.19
CA VAL A 25 -14.05 12.92 5.41
C VAL A 25 -13.00 13.96 5.01
N PRO A 26 -13.41 15.22 4.74
CA PRO A 26 -12.48 16.25 4.23
C PRO A 26 -11.36 16.62 5.21
N ASP A 27 -11.63 16.56 6.51
CA ASP A 27 -10.70 17.02 7.55
C ASP A 27 -10.93 16.32 8.90
N ASN A 28 -9.96 16.49 9.80
CA ASN A 28 -10.00 15.96 11.16
C ASN A 28 -11.19 16.51 11.96
N GLN A 29 -11.60 17.77 11.75
CA GLN A 29 -12.70 18.37 12.51
C GLN A 29 -14.02 17.66 12.21
N THR A 30 -14.27 17.34 10.95
CA THR A 30 -15.42 16.59 10.46
C THR A 30 -15.43 15.19 11.05
N ALA A 31 -14.27 14.51 11.08
CA ALA A 31 -14.14 13.19 11.70
C ALA A 31 -14.53 13.20 13.19
N LEU A 32 -14.02 14.17 13.95
CA LEU A 32 -14.34 14.32 15.37
C LEU A 32 -15.83 14.62 15.59
N GLN A 33 -16.43 15.47 14.76
CA GLN A 33 -17.86 15.77 14.81
C GLN A 33 -18.71 14.52 14.55
N TRP A 34 -18.32 13.67 13.59
CA TRP A 34 -19.06 12.44 13.29
C TRP A 34 -19.04 11.45 14.45
N VAL A 35 -17.91 11.30 15.13
CA VAL A 35 -17.83 10.48 16.36
C VAL A 35 -18.68 11.07 17.48
N ALA A 36 -18.59 12.38 17.71
CA ALA A 36 -19.40 13.06 18.73
C ALA A 36 -20.92 12.89 18.51
N GLN A 37 -21.35 12.99 17.25
CA GLN A 37 -22.76 12.85 16.84
C GLN A 37 -23.21 11.38 16.74
N GLY A 38 -22.31 10.41 16.89
CA GLY A 38 -22.61 8.99 16.69
C GLY A 38 -22.83 8.59 15.22
N LYS A 39 -22.44 9.44 14.26
CA LYS A 39 -22.42 9.11 12.82
C LYS A 39 -21.30 8.13 12.46
N ALA A 40 -20.26 8.05 13.29
CA ALA A 40 -19.17 7.07 13.18
C ALA A 40 -18.87 6.48 14.56
N ASN A 41 -18.56 5.19 14.61
CA ASN A 41 -18.20 4.51 15.87
C ASN A 41 -16.79 4.88 16.35
N LEU A 42 -15.87 5.15 15.42
CA LEU A 42 -14.52 5.61 15.70
C LEU A 42 -14.02 6.50 14.56
N ALA A 43 -13.00 7.30 14.83
CA ALA A 43 -12.25 8.03 13.82
C ALA A 43 -10.75 7.78 13.97
N MET A 44 -10.03 7.87 12.86
CA MET A 44 -8.58 7.99 12.84
C MET A 44 -8.24 9.45 12.53
N THR A 45 -7.49 10.12 13.40
CA THR A 45 -7.14 11.54 13.20
C THR A 45 -5.68 11.79 13.54
N THR A 46 -5.15 12.92 13.06
CA THR A 46 -3.85 13.44 13.48
C THR A 46 -3.97 14.62 14.44
N THR A 47 -5.17 14.80 15.03
CA THR A 47 -5.45 15.89 15.97
C THR A 47 -4.74 15.66 17.28
N ASP A 48 -4.20 16.73 17.85
CA ASP A 48 -3.62 16.72 19.19
C ASP A 48 -4.62 16.25 20.26
N ILE A 49 -4.13 15.46 21.22
CA ILE A 49 -4.95 14.81 22.24
C ILE A 49 -5.72 15.84 23.08
N ARG A 50 -5.12 16.98 23.45
CA ARG A 50 -5.80 18.01 24.26
C ARG A 50 -6.98 18.62 23.50
N THR A 51 -6.83 18.78 22.18
CA THR A 51 -7.92 19.26 21.32
C THR A 51 -9.07 18.25 21.25
N ILE A 52 -8.78 16.95 21.26
CA ILE A 52 -9.78 15.88 21.29
C ILE A 52 -10.51 15.87 22.65
N GLU A 53 -9.78 15.95 23.75
CA GLU A 53 -10.32 15.96 25.11
C GLU A 53 -11.21 17.19 25.38
N ASN A 54 -10.82 18.37 24.86
CA ASN A 54 -11.64 19.59 24.92
C ASN A 54 -13.01 19.43 24.23
N LYS A 55 -13.15 18.49 23.30
CA LYS A 55 -14.42 18.13 22.66
C LYS A 55 -15.18 17.04 23.41
N ARG A 56 -14.72 16.66 24.61
CA ARG A 56 -15.25 15.57 25.45
C ARG A 56 -15.25 14.22 24.73
N LEU A 57 -14.28 14.00 23.85
CA LEU A 57 -14.03 12.72 23.19
C LEU A 57 -12.86 12.01 23.86
N THR A 58 -12.72 10.72 23.61
CA THR A 58 -11.61 9.91 24.12
C THR A 58 -10.70 9.47 22.98
N SER A 59 -9.39 9.52 23.18
CA SER A 59 -8.43 9.06 22.17
C SER A 59 -7.35 8.15 22.73
N PHE A 60 -6.84 7.30 21.85
CA PHE A 60 -5.69 6.45 22.11
C PHE A 60 -4.69 6.54 20.96
N SER A 61 -3.41 6.65 21.30
CA SER A 61 -2.33 6.63 20.31
C SER A 61 -2.34 5.33 19.50
N ALA A 62 -2.20 5.44 18.19
CA ALA A 62 -2.14 4.31 17.25
C ALA A 62 -0.90 3.41 17.44
N THR A 63 0.03 3.78 18.32
CA THR A 63 1.23 3.00 18.65
C THR A 63 1.31 2.54 20.10
N CYS A 64 0.26 2.78 20.92
CA CYS A 64 0.34 2.53 22.36
C CYS A 64 1.56 3.25 22.99
N GLY A 65 1.71 4.53 22.67
CA GLY A 65 2.70 5.44 23.26
C GLY A 65 4.14 5.26 22.78
N ASP A 66 4.38 4.44 21.74
CA ASP A 66 5.71 4.28 21.15
C ASP A 66 5.79 4.98 19.80
N GLU A 67 6.02 6.28 19.86
CA GLU A 67 6.12 7.15 18.69
C GLU A 67 7.28 6.75 17.77
N SER A 68 8.31 6.09 18.31
CA SER A 68 9.48 5.66 17.53
C SER A 68 9.12 4.69 16.40
N ILE A 69 8.03 3.91 16.57
CA ILE A 69 7.52 3.01 15.54
C ILE A 69 7.09 3.77 14.29
N LEU A 70 6.49 4.96 14.45
CA LEU A 70 6.03 5.78 13.34
C LEU A 70 7.12 6.72 12.82
N SER A 71 7.81 7.44 13.72
CA SER A 71 8.81 8.43 13.32
C SER A 71 9.99 7.82 12.56
N SER A 72 10.45 6.62 12.94
CA SER A 72 11.51 5.89 12.20
C SER A 72 11.13 5.52 10.77
N ASN A 73 9.83 5.53 10.46
CA ASN A 73 9.26 5.24 9.15
C ASN A 73 8.71 6.50 8.44
N GLY A 74 8.96 7.70 8.99
CA GLY A 74 8.47 8.97 8.44
C GLY A 74 6.96 9.18 8.65
N LEU A 75 6.30 8.35 9.44
CA LEU A 75 4.85 8.44 9.68
C LEU A 75 4.52 9.46 10.78
N ASN A 76 3.35 10.09 10.69
CA ASN A 76 2.88 11.08 11.65
C ASN A 76 2.65 10.44 13.04
N THR A 77 3.36 10.93 14.06
CA THR A 77 3.31 10.40 15.44
C THR A 77 2.04 10.77 16.19
N ASN A 78 1.34 11.82 15.78
CA ASN A 78 0.08 12.28 16.38
C ASN A 78 -1.14 11.48 15.88
N LEU A 79 -0.94 10.26 15.37
CA LEU A 79 -2.01 9.43 14.86
C LEU A 79 -2.81 8.80 16.02
N ASN A 80 -4.09 9.12 16.10
CA ASN A 80 -4.98 8.77 17.20
C ASN A 80 -6.25 8.06 16.72
N LEU A 81 -6.62 7.00 17.43
CA LEU A 81 -7.97 6.42 17.40
C LEU A 81 -8.85 7.24 18.34
N VAL A 82 -9.98 7.74 17.85
CA VAL A 82 -10.91 8.59 18.61
C VAL A 82 -12.27 7.93 18.74
N PHE A 83 -12.82 7.97 19.95
CA PHE A 83 -14.09 7.38 20.36
C PHE A 83 -14.96 8.41 21.08
N LYS A 84 -16.25 8.10 21.19
CA LYS A 84 -17.23 9.01 21.80
C LYS A 84 -16.97 9.25 23.29
N SER A 85 -16.54 8.22 24.02
CA SER A 85 -16.21 8.28 25.45
C SER A 85 -15.31 7.12 25.86
N ALA A 86 -14.70 7.20 27.05
CA ALA A 86 -13.89 6.13 27.63
C ALA A 86 -14.72 4.90 28.06
N THR A 87 -16.05 5.08 28.17
CA THR A 87 -17.00 4.01 28.44
C THR A 87 -17.44 3.25 27.18
N ASP A 88 -17.04 3.71 26.00
CA ASP A 88 -17.29 2.99 24.74
C ASP A 88 -16.51 1.66 24.73
N PRO A 89 -17.17 0.50 24.56
CA PRO A 89 -16.49 -0.80 24.50
C PRO A 89 -15.40 -0.89 23.41
N LEU A 90 -15.58 -0.17 22.29
CA LEU A 90 -14.59 -0.14 21.21
C LEU A 90 -13.30 0.55 21.64
N SER A 91 -13.38 1.50 22.57
CA SER A 91 -12.22 2.23 23.06
C SER A 91 -11.25 1.31 23.83
N GLN A 92 -11.81 0.45 24.68
CA GLN A 92 -11.04 -0.50 25.49
C GLN A 92 -10.42 -1.61 24.64
N THR A 93 -11.23 -2.18 23.74
CA THR A 93 -10.80 -3.27 22.85
C THR A 93 -9.78 -2.80 21.82
N ALA A 94 -9.89 -1.56 21.31
CA ALA A 94 -8.90 -0.98 20.41
C ALA A 94 -7.56 -0.72 21.11
N SER A 95 -7.59 -0.15 22.32
CA SER A 95 -6.39 0.04 23.14
C SER A 95 -5.64 -1.28 23.37
N ALA A 96 -6.35 -2.32 23.81
CA ALA A 96 -5.78 -3.65 24.01
C ALA A 96 -5.20 -4.24 22.72
N PHE A 97 -5.90 -4.10 21.58
CA PHE A 97 -5.43 -4.56 20.28
C PHE A 97 -4.13 -3.87 19.86
N VAL A 98 -4.06 -2.53 19.94
CA VAL A 98 -2.87 -1.77 19.55
C VAL A 98 -1.69 -2.11 20.46
N CYS A 99 -1.89 -2.18 21.78
CA CYS A 99 -0.82 -2.50 22.73
C CYS A 99 -0.31 -3.94 22.58
N LYS A 100 -1.19 -4.92 22.35
CA LYS A 100 -0.78 -6.31 22.02
C LYS A 100 -0.05 -6.38 20.68
N GLY A 101 -0.50 -5.59 19.70
CA GLY A 101 0.16 -5.45 18.41
C GLY A 101 1.57 -4.85 18.52
N LYS A 102 1.77 -3.87 19.42
CA LYS A 102 3.08 -3.32 19.76
C LYS A 102 3.99 -4.42 20.36
N GLN A 103 3.52 -5.12 21.39
CA GLN A 103 4.29 -6.16 22.07
C GLN A 103 4.70 -7.32 21.15
N SER A 104 3.81 -7.74 20.25
CA SER A 104 4.10 -8.79 19.26
C SER A 104 4.94 -8.32 18.07
N GLY A 105 5.17 -7.01 17.94
CA GLY A 105 5.87 -6.42 16.80
C GLY A 105 5.02 -6.27 15.53
N ALA A 106 3.73 -6.63 15.55
CA ALA A 106 2.83 -6.49 14.40
C ALA A 106 2.66 -5.02 13.97
N ILE A 107 2.56 -4.09 14.92
CA ILE A 107 2.44 -2.64 14.62
C ILE A 107 3.74 -2.12 13.98
N LYS A 108 4.90 -2.59 14.47
CA LYS A 108 6.21 -2.26 13.88
C LYS A 108 6.34 -2.79 12.45
N GLN A 109 5.89 -4.02 12.19
CA GLN A 109 5.91 -4.59 10.84
C GLN A 109 4.98 -3.85 9.88
N LEU A 110 3.77 -3.48 10.35
CA LEU A 110 2.85 -2.67 9.57
C LEU A 110 3.43 -1.28 9.26
N ALA A 111 3.98 -0.59 10.26
CA ALA A 111 4.64 0.70 10.07
C ALA A 111 5.84 0.61 9.12
N SER A 112 6.63 -0.47 9.23
CA SER A 112 7.76 -0.74 8.33
C SER A 112 7.32 -0.95 6.89
N PHE A 113 6.18 -1.60 6.65
CA PHE A 113 5.60 -1.63 5.32
C PHE A 113 5.38 -0.19 4.88
N TYR A 114 4.62 0.60 5.64
CA TYR A 114 4.27 2.01 5.37
C TYR A 114 5.42 3.03 5.45
N ASN A 115 6.68 2.59 5.43
CA ASN A 115 7.84 3.46 5.47
C ASN A 115 7.86 4.48 4.31
N GLN A 116 7.80 5.76 4.66
CA GLN A 116 7.86 6.89 3.72
C GLN A 116 9.30 7.25 3.34
N ASN A 117 10.29 6.83 4.13
CA ASN A 117 11.72 7.07 3.88
C ASN A 117 12.30 6.18 2.77
N VAL A 118 11.49 5.29 2.17
CA VAL A 118 11.92 4.42 1.05
C VAL A 118 12.27 5.20 -0.21
N VAL A 119 11.64 6.37 -0.38
CA VAL A 119 12.00 7.40 -1.36
C VAL A 119 12.67 8.53 -0.58
N LYS A 120 13.88 8.90 -0.97
CA LYS A 120 14.59 10.00 -0.30
C LYS A 120 13.89 11.32 -0.59
N GLU A 121 13.91 12.24 0.38
CA GLU A 121 13.22 13.52 0.29
C GLU A 121 13.61 14.32 -0.97
N GLU A 122 14.91 14.37 -1.29
CA GLU A 122 15.43 15.07 -2.47
C GLU A 122 14.98 14.46 -3.80
N SER A 123 14.51 13.21 -3.81
CA SER A 123 14.04 12.54 -5.02
C SER A 123 12.63 12.97 -5.41
N TRP A 124 11.82 13.48 -4.46
CA TRP A 124 10.42 13.84 -4.72
C TRP A 124 10.27 14.97 -5.75
N THR A 125 11.19 15.93 -5.77
CA THR A 125 11.20 17.00 -6.79
C THR A 125 11.33 16.43 -8.20
N THR A 126 12.21 15.44 -8.38
CA THR A 126 12.38 14.75 -9.67
C THR A 126 11.17 13.88 -10.00
N ILE A 127 10.62 13.17 -9.02
CA ILE A 127 9.45 12.31 -9.21
C ILE A 127 8.23 13.12 -9.61
N GLN A 128 7.96 14.22 -8.91
CA GLN A 128 6.87 15.14 -9.24
C GLN A 128 7.00 15.69 -10.66
N ARG A 129 8.20 16.15 -11.04
CA ARG A 129 8.47 16.64 -12.38
C ARG A 129 8.24 15.56 -13.44
N ASP A 130 8.77 14.36 -13.22
CA ASP A 130 8.64 13.26 -14.18
C ASP A 130 7.18 12.81 -14.32
N LEU A 131 6.41 12.74 -13.22
CA LEU A 131 4.97 12.45 -13.25
C LEU A 131 4.18 13.54 -13.98
N ASN A 132 4.40 14.82 -13.66
CA ASN A 132 3.72 15.94 -14.33
C ASN A 132 3.97 15.96 -15.84
N ASN A 133 5.19 15.62 -16.27
CA ASN A 133 5.56 15.71 -17.68
C ASN A 133 5.20 14.46 -18.49
N ARG A 134 5.21 13.27 -17.87
CA ARG A 134 5.07 12.00 -18.61
C ARG A 134 3.75 11.28 -18.36
N LEU A 135 3.13 11.41 -17.18
CA LEU A 135 1.88 10.72 -16.90
C LEU A 135 0.73 11.16 -17.82
N PRO A 136 0.52 12.47 -18.09
CA PRO A 136 -0.54 12.91 -19.01
C PRO A 136 -0.44 12.31 -20.43
N ILE A 137 0.79 12.03 -20.90
CA ILE A 137 1.02 11.44 -22.24
C ILE A 137 0.38 10.04 -22.34
N TYR A 138 0.35 9.28 -21.24
CA TYR A 138 -0.09 7.88 -21.23
C TYR A 138 -1.40 7.66 -20.47
N GLU A 139 -2.00 8.73 -19.95
CA GLU A 139 -3.19 8.70 -19.10
C GLU A 139 -4.34 7.94 -19.76
N ALA A 140 -4.69 8.28 -21.01
CA ALA A 140 -5.76 7.61 -21.74
C ALA A 140 -5.51 6.10 -21.86
N SER A 141 -4.26 5.70 -22.13
CA SER A 141 -3.87 4.29 -22.22
C SER A 141 -4.00 3.58 -20.86
N PHE A 142 -3.56 4.22 -19.76
CA PHE A 142 -3.71 3.67 -18.42
C PHE A 142 -5.19 3.56 -18.02
N LYS A 143 -6.00 4.60 -18.22
CA LYS A 143 -7.43 4.61 -17.88
C LYS A 143 -8.21 3.56 -18.67
N GLN A 144 -8.04 3.51 -19.99
CA GLN A 144 -8.72 2.52 -20.85
C GLN A 144 -8.31 1.08 -20.49
N THR A 145 -7.02 0.84 -20.31
CA THR A 145 -6.53 -0.50 -19.96
C THR A 145 -6.99 -0.91 -18.56
N ALA A 146 -6.93 0.00 -17.59
CA ALA A 146 -7.38 -0.28 -16.24
C ALA A 146 -8.88 -0.59 -16.20
N GLN A 147 -9.69 0.14 -16.96
CA GLN A 147 -11.12 -0.16 -17.10
C GLN A 147 -11.38 -1.55 -17.68
N GLN A 148 -10.59 -1.99 -18.66
CA GLN A 148 -10.73 -3.33 -19.26
C GLN A 148 -10.53 -4.47 -18.24
N TYR A 149 -9.65 -4.28 -17.26
CA TYR A 149 -9.27 -5.29 -16.27
C TYR A 149 -9.79 -4.99 -14.85
N ASP A 150 -10.71 -4.03 -14.69
CA ASP A 150 -11.22 -3.56 -13.38
C ASP A 150 -10.09 -3.20 -12.38
N LEU A 151 -9.09 -2.47 -12.86
CA LEU A 151 -7.93 -2.05 -12.09
C LEU A 151 -8.00 -0.57 -11.69
N ASP A 152 -7.25 -0.23 -10.64
CA ASP A 152 -6.97 1.17 -10.31
C ASP A 152 -5.89 1.73 -11.24
N TRP A 153 -6.28 2.64 -12.14
CA TRP A 153 -5.36 3.20 -13.12
C TRP A 153 -4.17 3.96 -12.48
N HIS A 154 -4.34 4.54 -11.29
CA HIS A 154 -3.24 5.19 -10.58
C HIS A 154 -2.21 4.18 -10.07
N LEU A 155 -2.68 2.99 -9.64
CA LEU A 155 -1.78 1.90 -9.26
C LEU A 155 -1.01 1.39 -10.47
N LEU A 156 -1.68 1.24 -11.60
CA LEU A 156 -1.04 0.83 -12.85
C LEU A 156 0.01 1.86 -13.32
N ALA A 157 -0.28 3.15 -13.18
CA ALA A 157 0.67 4.23 -13.42
C ALA A 157 1.87 4.19 -12.44
N ALA A 158 1.62 3.93 -11.15
CA ALA A 158 2.68 3.78 -10.15
C ALA A 158 3.61 2.59 -10.45
N ILE A 159 3.05 1.48 -10.96
CA ILE A 159 3.84 0.34 -11.47
C ILE A 159 4.70 0.80 -12.65
N GLY A 160 4.12 1.44 -13.67
CA GLY A 160 4.87 1.92 -14.83
C GLY A 160 5.97 2.93 -14.46
N TYR A 161 5.74 3.75 -13.44
CA TYR A 161 6.75 4.66 -12.92
C TYR A 161 7.89 3.91 -12.22
N GLN A 162 7.58 2.91 -11.38
CA GLN A 162 8.61 2.06 -10.76
C GLN A 162 9.42 1.28 -11.80
N GLU A 163 8.80 0.84 -12.89
CA GLU A 163 9.45 0.03 -13.92
C GLU A 163 10.40 0.86 -14.80
N SER A 164 9.96 2.01 -15.29
CA SER A 164 10.71 2.75 -16.32
C SER A 164 10.77 4.27 -16.10
N TYR A 165 10.22 4.79 -15.00
CA TYR A 165 9.93 6.22 -14.84
C TYR A 165 9.04 6.74 -15.97
N LEU A 166 8.11 5.91 -16.47
CA LEU A 166 7.25 6.18 -17.62
C LEU A 166 8.03 6.46 -18.92
N LYS A 167 9.16 5.77 -19.13
CA LYS A 167 9.99 5.89 -20.34
C LYS A 167 9.81 4.66 -21.24
N PRO A 168 9.11 4.77 -22.38
CA PRO A 168 8.74 3.61 -23.20
C PRO A 168 9.93 2.92 -23.87
N ASN A 169 11.03 3.64 -24.10
CA ASN A 169 12.23 3.11 -24.75
C ASN A 169 13.25 2.52 -23.76
N SER A 170 12.86 2.28 -22.50
CA SER A 170 13.77 1.74 -21.49
C SER A 170 14.17 0.30 -21.82
N VAL A 171 15.46 -0.01 -21.59
CA VAL A 171 16.04 -1.34 -21.80
C VAL A 171 16.93 -1.67 -20.60
N SER A 172 16.69 -2.81 -19.96
CA SER A 172 17.55 -3.31 -18.89
C SER A 172 18.74 -4.11 -19.44
N PRO A 173 19.82 -4.27 -18.65
CA PRO A 173 20.91 -5.19 -18.98
C PRO A 173 20.46 -6.65 -19.16
N THR A 174 19.32 -7.02 -18.56
CA THR A 174 18.74 -8.37 -18.62
C THR A 174 17.74 -8.54 -19.78
N GLY A 175 17.62 -7.55 -20.67
CA GLY A 175 16.79 -7.63 -21.88
C GLY A 175 15.29 -7.36 -21.66
N VAL A 176 14.92 -6.89 -20.47
CA VAL A 176 13.58 -6.38 -20.16
C VAL A 176 13.41 -5.01 -20.81
N ARG A 177 12.23 -4.72 -21.40
CA ARG A 177 12.01 -3.51 -22.20
C ARG A 177 10.63 -2.91 -21.99
N GLY A 178 10.52 -1.62 -22.27
CA GLY A 178 9.23 -0.94 -22.35
C GLY A 178 8.86 -0.14 -21.12
N LEU A 179 7.71 0.52 -21.21
CA LEU A 179 7.15 1.32 -20.13
C LEU A 179 6.86 0.45 -18.88
N MET A 180 6.31 -0.75 -19.07
CA MET A 180 5.99 -1.71 -18.01
C MET A 180 7.04 -2.80 -17.83
N MET A 181 8.22 -2.64 -18.45
CA MET A 181 9.37 -3.55 -18.32
C MET A 181 8.99 -5.04 -18.48
N LEU A 182 8.55 -5.41 -19.68
CA LEU A 182 8.18 -6.79 -19.98
C LEU A 182 9.39 -7.60 -20.47
N THR A 183 9.53 -8.82 -19.95
CA THR A 183 10.41 -9.83 -20.55
C THR A 183 9.89 -10.22 -21.94
N ASN A 184 10.73 -10.83 -22.77
CA ASN A 184 10.27 -11.28 -24.10
C ASN A 184 9.20 -12.37 -24.01
N SER A 185 9.34 -13.31 -23.06
CA SER A 185 8.36 -14.38 -22.84
C SER A 185 7.04 -13.82 -22.31
N THR A 186 7.07 -12.89 -21.36
CA THR A 186 5.87 -12.22 -20.84
C THR A 186 5.17 -11.44 -21.95
N ALA A 187 5.91 -10.66 -22.75
CA ALA A 187 5.33 -9.90 -23.86
C ALA A 187 4.61 -10.82 -24.86
N LYS A 188 5.26 -11.91 -25.29
CA LYS A 188 4.64 -12.91 -26.17
C LYS A 188 3.37 -13.52 -25.56
N ALA A 189 3.42 -13.90 -24.29
CA ALA A 189 2.27 -14.49 -23.59
C ALA A 189 1.12 -13.49 -23.43
N MET A 190 1.41 -12.19 -23.30
CA MET A 190 0.39 -11.15 -23.14
C MET A 190 -0.15 -10.61 -24.47
N GLY A 191 0.45 -10.98 -25.61
CA GLY A 191 0.05 -10.51 -26.93
C GLY A 191 0.71 -9.19 -27.35
N VAL A 192 1.84 -8.83 -26.75
CA VAL A 192 2.62 -7.63 -27.07
C VAL A 192 3.61 -7.95 -28.19
N SER A 193 3.43 -7.32 -29.35
CA SER A 193 4.32 -7.47 -30.51
C SER A 193 5.49 -6.48 -30.47
N ASN A 194 5.28 -5.28 -29.91
CA ASN A 194 6.31 -4.28 -29.71
C ASN A 194 6.37 -3.82 -28.24
N ARG A 195 7.42 -4.21 -27.51
CA ARG A 195 7.58 -3.86 -26.09
C ARG A 195 7.88 -2.38 -25.84
N THR A 196 8.41 -1.65 -26.82
CA THR A 196 8.70 -0.21 -26.68
C THR A 196 7.57 0.68 -27.18
N ASP A 197 6.50 0.09 -27.73
CA ASP A 197 5.25 0.80 -27.92
C ASP A 197 4.58 1.01 -26.54
N PRO A 198 4.34 2.26 -26.11
CA PRO A 198 3.82 2.54 -24.77
C PRO A 198 2.45 1.90 -24.53
N THR A 199 1.55 1.95 -25.51
CA THR A 199 0.19 1.42 -25.40
C THR A 199 0.22 -0.10 -25.23
N GLN A 200 0.94 -0.82 -26.09
CA GLN A 200 1.09 -2.27 -25.97
C GLN A 200 1.83 -2.65 -24.68
N SER A 201 2.84 -1.89 -24.26
CA SER A 201 3.55 -2.13 -23.02
C SER A 201 2.62 -2.02 -21.80
N ILE A 202 1.77 -0.98 -21.75
CA ILE A 202 0.77 -0.77 -20.71
C ILE A 202 -0.26 -1.90 -20.71
N GLN A 203 -0.82 -2.25 -21.87
CA GLN A 203 -1.79 -3.34 -22.02
C GLN A 203 -1.22 -4.68 -21.56
N GLY A 204 0.00 -5.01 -21.98
CA GLY A 204 0.67 -6.25 -21.58
C GLY A 204 1.01 -6.28 -20.10
N GLY A 205 1.50 -5.18 -19.54
CA GLY A 205 1.79 -5.06 -18.11
C GLY A 205 0.53 -5.20 -17.26
N ALA A 206 -0.56 -4.54 -17.64
CA ALA A 206 -1.85 -4.64 -16.96
C ALA A 206 -2.40 -6.06 -17.01
N LYS A 207 -2.38 -6.70 -18.19
CA LYS A 207 -2.82 -8.09 -18.35
C LYS A 207 -2.01 -9.05 -17.49
N TYR A 208 -0.69 -8.85 -17.43
CA TYR A 208 0.17 -9.69 -16.58
C TYR A 208 -0.09 -9.43 -15.09
N TYR A 209 -0.34 -8.18 -14.68
CA TYR A 209 -0.72 -7.85 -13.32
C TYR A 209 -2.08 -8.46 -12.92
N ASP A 210 -3.08 -8.39 -13.80
CA ASP A 210 -4.38 -9.02 -13.61
C ASP A 210 -4.29 -10.55 -13.47
N GLN A 211 -3.41 -11.20 -14.26
CA GLN A 211 -3.10 -12.62 -14.05
C GLN A 211 -2.51 -12.89 -12.67
N MET A 212 -1.68 -11.99 -12.13
CA MET A 212 -1.17 -12.14 -10.76
C MET A 212 -2.29 -11.95 -9.74
N LEU A 213 -3.17 -10.96 -9.91
CA LEU A 213 -4.35 -10.77 -9.04
C LEU A 213 -5.24 -12.02 -9.03
N SER A 214 -5.55 -12.57 -10.20
CA SER A 214 -6.34 -13.80 -10.37
C SER A 214 -5.71 -14.99 -9.65
N ARG A 215 -4.37 -15.06 -9.62
CA ARG A 215 -3.64 -16.13 -8.95
C ARG A 215 -3.72 -16.08 -7.42
N TYR A 216 -4.04 -14.92 -6.86
CA TYR A 216 -4.19 -14.70 -5.42
C TYR A 216 -5.62 -14.24 -5.08
N ASP A 217 -6.61 -14.70 -5.83
CA ASP A 217 -8.03 -14.38 -5.64
C ASP A 217 -8.55 -14.75 -4.24
N HIS A 218 -7.97 -15.76 -3.60
CA HIS A 218 -8.27 -16.15 -2.22
C HIS A 218 -7.80 -15.13 -1.17
N ILE A 219 -6.94 -14.18 -1.55
CA ILE A 219 -6.48 -13.09 -0.67
C ILE A 219 -7.43 -11.90 -0.87
N PRO A 220 -8.01 -11.32 0.20
CA PRO A 220 -8.90 -10.18 0.05
C PRO A 220 -8.13 -8.90 -0.34
N PHE A 221 -8.83 -7.97 -1.00
CA PHE A 221 -8.31 -6.61 -1.15
C PHE A 221 -8.27 -5.88 0.21
N PRO A 222 -7.32 -4.95 0.42
CA PRO A 222 -6.29 -4.52 -0.53
C PRO A 222 -5.04 -5.42 -0.58
N ASP A 223 -4.90 -6.40 0.32
CA ASP A 223 -3.68 -7.22 0.46
C ASP A 223 -3.32 -7.97 -0.83
N ARG A 224 -4.32 -8.39 -1.61
CA ARG A 224 -4.15 -9.02 -2.93
C ARG A 224 -3.25 -8.20 -3.85
N ASN A 225 -3.36 -6.87 -3.84
CA ASN A 225 -2.52 -5.99 -4.67
C ASN A 225 -1.04 -6.20 -4.35
N TRP A 226 -0.70 -6.33 -3.08
CA TRP A 226 0.68 -6.44 -2.62
C TRP A 226 1.27 -7.81 -2.93
N PHE A 227 0.50 -8.90 -2.76
CA PHE A 227 0.90 -10.23 -3.21
C PHE A 227 1.13 -10.26 -4.73
N ALA A 228 0.22 -9.68 -5.50
CA ALA A 228 0.32 -9.61 -6.95
C ALA A 228 1.57 -8.82 -7.40
N LEU A 229 1.91 -7.71 -6.74
CA LEU A 229 3.13 -6.95 -7.05
C LEU A 229 4.42 -7.72 -6.72
N VAL A 230 4.47 -8.42 -5.60
CA VAL A 230 5.62 -9.29 -5.29
C VAL A 230 5.74 -10.40 -6.33
N ALA A 231 4.62 -10.98 -6.77
CA ALA A 231 4.61 -12.00 -7.82
C ALA A 231 4.97 -11.45 -9.21
N TYR A 232 4.55 -10.22 -9.53
CA TYR A 232 4.93 -9.52 -10.75
C TYR A 232 6.46 -9.36 -10.81
N ASN A 233 7.07 -8.92 -9.70
CA ASN A 233 8.51 -8.67 -9.60
C ASN A 233 9.36 -9.96 -9.52
N MET A 234 8.97 -10.91 -8.67
CA MET A 234 9.78 -12.10 -8.36
C MET A 234 9.35 -13.35 -9.12
N GLY A 235 8.19 -13.33 -9.77
CA GLY A 235 7.51 -14.51 -10.30
C GLY A 235 6.66 -15.23 -9.24
N PRO A 236 5.49 -15.78 -9.62
CA PRO A 236 4.56 -16.41 -8.68
C PRO A 236 5.10 -17.69 -8.03
N GLY A 237 6.01 -18.40 -8.71
CA GLY A 237 6.68 -19.58 -8.15
C GLY A 237 7.51 -19.26 -6.91
N ALA A 238 8.14 -18.08 -6.87
CA ALA A 238 8.90 -17.63 -5.70
C ALA A 238 7.98 -17.28 -4.52
N VAL A 239 6.84 -16.63 -4.81
CA VAL A 239 5.82 -16.31 -3.79
C VAL A 239 5.21 -17.58 -3.19
N ASN A 240 4.90 -18.58 -4.01
CA ASN A 240 4.45 -19.90 -3.52
C ASN A 240 5.45 -20.53 -2.54
N GLN A 241 6.76 -20.44 -2.83
CA GLN A 241 7.79 -20.96 -1.92
C GLN A 241 7.85 -20.17 -0.62
N LEU A 242 7.71 -18.85 -0.67
CA LEU A 242 7.61 -18.00 0.52
C LEU A 242 6.41 -18.40 1.39
N GLN A 243 5.25 -18.58 0.77
CA GLN A 243 4.04 -19.02 1.46
C GLN A 243 4.25 -20.37 2.16
N LYS A 244 4.88 -21.35 1.50
CA LYS A 244 5.24 -22.64 2.13
C LYS A 244 6.16 -22.46 3.35
N ARG A 245 7.17 -21.59 3.27
CA ARG A 245 8.09 -21.31 4.38
C ARG A 245 7.42 -20.58 5.55
N ILE A 246 6.49 -19.66 5.26
CA ILE A 246 5.71 -18.96 6.29
C ILE A 246 4.77 -19.96 6.99
N GLN A 247 4.11 -20.84 6.21
CA GLN A 247 3.25 -21.88 6.74
C GLN A 247 4.02 -22.87 7.63
N SER A 248 5.25 -23.26 7.26
CA SER A 248 6.07 -24.14 8.09
C SER A 248 6.54 -23.50 9.40
N GLN A 249 6.45 -22.16 9.52
CA GLN A 249 6.68 -21.43 10.77
C GLN A 249 5.40 -21.29 11.61
N GLY A 250 4.30 -21.95 11.23
CA GLY A 250 3.00 -21.85 11.92
C GLY A 250 2.29 -20.51 11.72
N LYS A 251 2.74 -19.68 10.76
CA LYS A 251 2.13 -18.38 10.45
C LYS A 251 1.18 -18.51 9.26
N ASN A 252 0.15 -17.67 9.22
CA ASN A 252 -0.76 -17.60 8.08
C ASN A 252 -0.03 -17.07 6.83
N PRO A 253 0.14 -17.86 5.76
CA PRO A 253 0.88 -17.47 4.55
C PRO A 253 0.09 -16.54 3.61
N ASN A 254 -1.21 -16.37 3.85
CA ASN A 254 -2.10 -15.47 3.09
C ASN A 254 -2.26 -14.11 3.77
N ASN A 255 -1.60 -13.87 4.91
CA ASN A 255 -1.57 -12.58 5.56
C ASN A 255 -0.41 -11.73 5.02
N TRP A 256 -0.71 -10.53 4.53
CA TRP A 256 0.30 -9.64 3.93
C TRP A 256 1.43 -9.27 4.90
N VAL A 257 1.11 -8.94 6.15
CA VAL A 257 2.10 -8.55 7.16
C VAL A 257 3.10 -9.69 7.40
N ASN A 258 2.65 -10.94 7.45
CA ASN A 258 3.53 -12.11 7.57
C ASN A 258 4.46 -12.26 6.35
N LEU A 259 3.94 -12.10 5.13
CA LEU A 259 4.76 -12.20 3.91
C LEU A 259 5.78 -11.08 3.82
N TYR A 260 5.36 -9.84 4.08
CA TYR A 260 6.23 -8.67 4.11
C TYR A 260 7.32 -8.83 5.17
N ALA A 261 6.95 -9.23 6.40
CA ALA A 261 7.90 -9.43 7.49
C ALA A 261 8.94 -10.50 7.14
N TYR A 262 8.53 -11.61 6.50
CA TYR A 262 9.48 -12.63 6.04
C TYR A 262 10.46 -12.06 5.02
N LEU A 263 9.97 -11.34 4.01
CA LEU A 263 10.84 -10.70 3.02
C LEU A 263 11.81 -9.71 3.69
N ASP A 264 11.28 -8.85 4.57
CA ASP A 264 12.02 -7.78 5.22
C ASP A 264 13.14 -8.31 6.13
N GLN A 265 12.85 -9.33 6.93
CA GLN A 265 13.83 -9.99 7.81
C GLN A 265 14.96 -10.66 7.04
N ASN A 266 14.69 -11.14 5.83
CA ASN A 266 15.65 -11.91 5.03
C ASN A 266 16.32 -11.09 3.91
N LYS A 267 15.96 -9.82 3.71
CA LYS A 267 16.46 -8.97 2.61
C LYS A 267 17.95 -8.63 2.69
N ALA A 268 18.54 -8.69 3.88
CA ALA A 268 19.98 -8.45 4.06
C ALA A 268 20.79 -9.51 3.31
N ASN A 269 20.36 -10.77 3.40
CA ASN A 269 21.06 -11.93 2.85
C ASN A 269 20.50 -12.43 1.50
N ASN A 270 19.38 -11.87 1.03
CA ASN A 270 18.75 -12.26 -0.22
C ASN A 270 18.41 -11.04 -1.09
N GLY A 271 19.16 -10.87 -2.18
CA GLY A 271 19.00 -9.76 -3.11
C GLY A 271 17.62 -9.69 -3.78
N ARG A 272 16.99 -10.85 -4.07
CA ARG A 272 15.63 -10.88 -4.65
C ARG A 272 14.59 -10.41 -3.65
N TYR A 273 14.73 -10.75 -2.37
CA TYR A 273 13.83 -10.26 -1.33
C TYR A 273 13.99 -8.76 -1.11
N ARG A 274 15.23 -8.26 -1.14
CA ARG A 274 15.50 -6.82 -1.10
C ARG A 274 14.83 -6.07 -2.25
N GLN A 275 14.97 -6.58 -3.47
CA GLN A 275 14.32 -6.00 -4.65
C GLN A 275 12.80 -5.99 -4.50
N ALA A 276 12.19 -7.08 -4.04
CA ALA A 276 10.74 -7.16 -3.87
C ALA A 276 10.20 -6.22 -2.79
N VAL A 277 10.88 -6.12 -1.64
CA VAL A 277 10.55 -5.15 -0.58
C VAL A 277 10.62 -3.74 -1.14
N GLN A 278 11.71 -3.38 -1.83
CA GLN A 278 11.87 -2.05 -2.44
C GLN A 278 10.78 -1.79 -3.50
N TYR A 279 10.48 -2.78 -4.33
CA TYR A 279 9.51 -2.69 -5.41
C TYR A 279 8.11 -2.36 -4.88
N VAL A 280 7.60 -3.16 -3.94
CA VAL A 280 6.24 -2.97 -3.41
C VAL A 280 6.11 -1.70 -2.57
N THR A 281 7.13 -1.37 -1.77
CA THR A 281 7.10 -0.17 -0.90
C THR A 281 7.23 1.12 -1.69
N ARG A 282 8.05 1.15 -2.77
CA ARG A 282 8.13 2.31 -3.67
C ARG A 282 6.87 2.49 -4.49
N ILE A 283 6.29 1.42 -5.06
CA ILE A 283 5.02 1.53 -5.78
C ILE A 283 3.92 2.08 -4.88
N ARG A 284 3.85 1.61 -3.62
CA ARG A 284 2.91 2.19 -2.67
C ARG A 284 3.20 3.68 -2.43
N ALA A 285 4.46 4.06 -2.19
CA ALA A 285 4.81 5.47 -1.99
C ALA A 285 4.44 6.35 -3.20
N TYR A 286 4.67 5.86 -4.43
CA TYR A 286 4.25 6.56 -5.65
C TYR A 286 2.73 6.66 -5.77
N LEU A 287 2.01 5.59 -5.44
CA LEU A 287 0.54 5.59 -5.44
C LEU A 287 -0.02 6.60 -4.43
N GLU A 288 0.55 6.64 -3.22
CA GLU A 288 0.18 7.60 -2.18
C GLU A 288 0.41 9.02 -2.69
N HIS A 289 1.60 9.30 -3.22
CA HIS A 289 1.96 10.60 -3.78
C HIS A 289 1.04 11.05 -4.92
N ILE A 290 0.74 10.16 -5.87
CA ILE A 290 -0.20 10.42 -6.98
C ILE A 290 -1.57 10.78 -6.42
N LYS A 291 -2.06 10.02 -5.43
CA LYS A 291 -3.41 10.19 -4.87
C LYS A 291 -3.57 11.36 -3.91
N THR A 292 -2.49 11.85 -3.33
CA THR A 292 -2.48 13.03 -2.47
C THR A 292 -2.16 14.32 -3.22
N THR A 293 -1.82 14.23 -4.51
CA THR A 293 -1.50 15.39 -5.36
C THR A 293 -2.67 15.68 -6.29
N PRO A 294 -3.51 16.71 -6.03
CA PRO A 294 -4.74 16.94 -6.80
C PRO A 294 -4.55 17.04 -8.31
N GLN A 295 -3.41 17.59 -8.75
CA GLN A 295 -3.05 17.74 -10.16
C GLN A 295 -2.79 16.40 -10.84
N LEU A 296 -2.39 15.36 -10.11
CA LEU A 296 -2.11 14.02 -10.66
C LEU A 296 -3.33 13.10 -10.62
N VAL A 297 -4.28 13.37 -9.73
CA VAL A 297 -5.54 12.60 -9.63
C VAL A 297 -6.51 12.95 -10.76
N ASN A 298 -6.57 14.24 -11.10
CA ASN A 298 -7.56 14.78 -12.03
C ASN A 298 -6.96 15.19 -13.37
N ILE A 299 -5.81 14.61 -13.75
CA ILE A 299 -5.34 14.71 -15.13
C ILE A 299 -6.42 14.19 -16.09
#